data_AF-M0PDV3-F1
#
_entry.id   AF-M0PDV3-F1
#
_cell.length_a   1.000
_cell.length_b   1.000
_cell.length_c   1.000
_cell.angle_alpha   90.00
_cell.angle_beta   90.00
_cell.angle_gamma   90.00
#
_symmetry.space_group_name_H-M   'P 1'
#
loop_
_entity.id
_entity.type
_entity.pdbx_description
1 polymer ?
#
loop_
_entity_poly.entity_id
_entity_poly.type
_entity_poly.pdbx_seq_one_letter_code
_entity_poly.pdbx_strand_id
1 'polypeptide(L)'
;MTDQPDRGDAAAEATADGDPTAGAVRTALSRRRVLVAAVPGLLAGCLVESGESGESGGSADSSGSTDTAEGGDAAEGDADEDSDADGEHDAGATEDDESQPTQTEGSEDPSDQLGPDGSGLVVANAAVRSVTDRGAETTVRAEFTVENAGRFTYGTIEFRADAYATRPGSRSRDAVGYAYVVERFESGNRFDDGTRRVALDISFRSRDSRARADPDWYDVDVAIRRAEPV
;
A
#
# COMPACT_ATOMS: atom_id res chain seq x y z
N MET A 1 -69.08 4.60 21.82
CA MET A 1 -68.86 5.97 22.31
C MET A 1 -67.36 6.13 22.48
N THR A 2 -66.65 6.85 21.63
CA THR A 2 -67.08 7.66 20.46
C THR A 2 -65.85 7.69 19.53
N ASP A 3 -65.89 7.09 18.33
CA ASP A 3 -66.49 7.62 17.10
C ASP A 3 -65.87 8.96 16.63
N GLN A 4 -64.98 8.86 15.63
CA GLN A 4 -64.84 9.63 14.37
C GLN A 4 -65.14 11.17 14.28
N PRO A 5 -64.78 11.87 13.17
CA PRO A 5 -63.60 11.74 12.29
C PRO A 5 -63.03 13.11 11.81
N ASP A 6 -62.10 13.05 10.83
CA ASP A 6 -61.93 13.93 9.65
C ASP A 6 -61.85 15.47 9.74
N ARG A 7 -60.74 16.00 9.20
CA ARG A 7 -60.64 17.12 8.23
C ARG A 7 -59.16 17.30 7.83
N GLY A 8 -58.81 17.76 6.64
CA GLY A 8 -59.65 18.24 5.54
C GLY A 8 -59.15 19.62 5.06
N ASP A 9 -58.92 19.74 3.75
CA ASP A 9 -58.35 20.89 3.03
C ASP A 9 -56.89 21.26 3.42
N ALA A 10 -55.90 21.36 2.52
CA ALA A 10 -55.81 21.77 1.11
C ALA A 10 -55.82 23.29 0.88
N ALA A 11 -54.62 23.83 0.67
CA ALA A 11 -54.40 25.11 0.01
C ALA A 11 -53.09 25.02 -0.79
N ALA A 12 -53.21 25.03 -2.12
CA ALA A 12 -52.07 25.17 -3.02
C ALA A 12 -52.18 26.52 -3.71
N GLU A 13 -51.13 27.34 -3.63
CA GLU A 13 -50.84 28.37 -4.62
C GLU A 13 -49.36 28.35 -4.94
N ALA A 14 -49.04 28.64 -6.20
CA ALA A 14 -47.68 28.76 -6.74
C ALA A 14 -47.60 30.04 -7.57
N THR A 15 -46.40 30.61 -7.73
CA THR A 15 -45.88 31.33 -8.92
C THR A 15 -44.57 32.06 -8.58
N ALA A 16 -43.91 32.67 -9.59
CA ALA A 16 -42.56 33.26 -9.58
C ALA A 16 -41.45 32.20 -9.43
N ASP A 17 -40.83 31.67 -10.51
CA ASP A 17 -40.48 32.21 -11.84
C ASP A 17 -39.31 33.21 -11.83
N GLY A 18 -38.45 33.12 -12.86
CA GLY A 18 -37.12 33.73 -12.95
C GLY A 18 -36.01 32.89 -12.26
N ASP A 19 -34.87 32.60 -12.89
CA ASP A 19 -34.45 32.80 -14.29
C ASP A 19 -33.32 31.79 -14.64
N PRO A 20 -33.36 31.11 -15.81
CA PRO A 20 -32.37 30.08 -16.18
C PRO A 20 -31.12 30.60 -16.92
N THR A 21 -30.63 31.82 -16.65
CA THR A 21 -29.41 32.34 -17.30
C THR A 21 -28.10 31.71 -16.82
N ALA A 22 -27.66 30.70 -17.58
CA ALA A 22 -26.27 30.56 -18.02
C ALA A 22 -25.17 30.67 -16.94
N GLY A 23 -25.32 29.99 -15.81
CA GLY A 23 -24.24 29.69 -14.87
C GLY A 23 -23.16 28.82 -15.53
N ALA A 24 -22.28 29.46 -16.31
CA ALA A 24 -21.47 28.79 -17.32
C ALA A 24 -20.57 27.68 -16.74
N VAL A 25 -20.83 26.45 -17.16
CA VAL A 25 -19.97 25.29 -16.90
C VAL A 25 -18.58 25.60 -17.46
N ARG A 26 -17.61 25.89 -16.58
CA ARG A 26 -16.21 26.11 -16.97
C ARG A 26 -15.54 24.78 -17.25
N THR A 27 -16.02 24.09 -18.28
CA THR A 27 -15.42 22.89 -18.85
C THR A 27 -14.01 23.27 -19.32
N ALA A 28 -13.02 23.03 -18.47
CA ALA A 28 -11.63 23.31 -18.74
C ALA A 28 -11.10 22.30 -19.77
N LEU A 29 -11.48 22.51 -21.03
CA LEU A 29 -11.05 21.73 -22.19
C LEU A 29 -9.54 21.86 -22.32
N SER A 30 -8.82 20.94 -21.69
CA SER A 30 -7.37 20.84 -21.73
C SER A 30 -6.94 20.52 -23.15
N ARG A 31 -6.62 21.56 -23.92
CA ARG A 31 -6.17 21.46 -25.32
C ARG A 31 -4.74 20.91 -25.36
N ARG A 32 -4.55 19.66 -24.96
CA ARG A 32 -3.27 18.95 -24.99
C ARG A 32 -2.85 18.79 -26.45
N ARG A 33 -2.04 19.73 -26.94
CA ARG A 33 -1.55 19.76 -28.32
C ARG A 33 -0.71 18.52 -28.58
N VAL A 34 -1.23 17.58 -29.38
CA VAL A 34 -0.47 16.40 -29.82
C VAL A 34 0.52 16.86 -30.89
N LEU A 35 1.80 16.91 -30.53
CA LEU A 35 2.89 17.08 -31.49
C LEU A 35 3.19 15.73 -32.15
N VAL A 36 2.62 15.51 -33.33
CA VAL A 36 2.93 14.34 -34.16
C VAL A 36 4.30 14.55 -34.81
N ALA A 37 5.35 14.00 -34.18
CA ALA A 37 6.68 13.92 -34.76
C ALA A 37 6.76 12.72 -35.71
N ALA A 38 6.52 12.95 -37.00
CA ALA A 38 6.69 11.93 -38.04
C ALA A 38 8.17 11.80 -38.41
N VAL A 39 8.77 10.64 -38.14
CA VAL A 39 10.15 10.30 -38.57
C VAL A 39 10.08 9.08 -39.50
N PRO A 40 10.28 9.25 -40.82
CA PRO A 40 10.46 8.10 -41.71
C PRO A 40 11.82 7.45 -41.44
N GLY A 41 11.86 6.11 -41.44
CA GLY A 41 13.03 5.32 -41.05
C GLY A 41 13.94 4.90 -42.20
N LEU A 42 14.70 3.83 -41.94
CA LEU A 42 15.75 3.22 -42.76
C LEU A 42 17.09 3.98 -42.79
N LEU A 43 18.09 3.41 -42.12
CA LEU A 43 19.27 2.86 -42.79
C LEU A 43 19.83 1.69 -41.96
N ALA A 44 20.42 0.71 -42.62
CA ALA A 44 21.12 -0.40 -41.98
C ALA A 44 22.62 -0.13 -41.93
N GLY A 45 23.32 -0.68 -40.95
CA GLY A 45 24.76 -0.55 -40.83
C GLY A 45 25.30 -1.28 -39.61
N CYS A 46 25.80 -2.50 -39.81
CA CYS A 46 26.64 -3.16 -38.82
C CYS A 46 28.06 -2.62 -38.93
N LEU A 47 28.63 -2.16 -37.81
CA LEU A 47 30.08 -2.10 -37.65
C LEU A 47 30.42 -2.59 -36.25
N VAL A 48 31.26 -3.62 -36.19
CA VAL A 48 31.97 -4.03 -34.99
C VAL A 48 33.40 -3.57 -35.15
N GLU A 49 33.91 -2.84 -34.16
CA GLU A 49 35.34 -2.54 -34.04
C GLU A 49 35.71 -2.64 -32.56
N SER A 50 36.84 -3.29 -32.29
CA SER A 50 37.19 -3.76 -30.95
C SER A 50 38.44 -3.05 -30.42
N GLY A 51 38.24 -2.24 -29.38
CA GLY A 51 39.25 -1.95 -28.37
C GLY A 51 40.19 -0.78 -28.63
N GLU A 52 40.33 0.06 -27.62
CA GLU A 52 41.66 0.35 -27.05
C GLU A 52 41.54 0.40 -25.52
N SER A 53 42.60 0.03 -24.80
CA SER A 53 42.61 -0.09 -23.33
C SER A 53 43.01 1.22 -22.65
N GLY A 54 42.09 1.83 -21.91
CA GLY A 54 42.38 2.98 -21.04
C GLY A 54 42.87 2.53 -19.66
N GLU A 55 44.17 2.35 -19.50
CA GLU A 55 44.81 1.90 -18.25
C GLU A 55 45.09 3.04 -17.25
N SER A 56 45.05 2.72 -15.95
CA SER A 56 45.64 3.40 -14.77
C SER A 56 45.63 4.94 -14.68
N GLY A 57 44.85 5.45 -13.72
CA GLY A 57 44.85 6.87 -13.31
C GLY A 57 44.91 7.07 -11.78
N GLY A 58 45.64 6.22 -11.06
CA GLY A 58 45.79 6.33 -9.60
C GLY A 58 46.79 7.42 -9.21
N SER A 59 46.39 8.32 -8.31
CA SER A 59 47.29 9.27 -7.65
C SER A 59 46.85 9.43 -6.19
N ALA A 60 47.65 8.87 -5.29
CA ALA A 60 47.51 9.06 -3.85
C ALA A 60 48.41 10.22 -3.37
N ASP A 61 48.32 10.50 -2.07
CA ASP A 61 49.28 11.25 -1.26
C ASP A 61 49.58 12.72 -1.60
N SER A 62 49.24 13.59 -0.65
CA SER A 62 50.25 14.43 0.00
C SER A 62 49.81 14.81 1.42
N SER A 63 50.67 14.51 2.39
CA SER A 63 50.43 14.71 3.82
C SER A 63 50.49 16.19 4.24
N GLY A 64 49.82 16.52 5.34
CA GLY A 64 49.89 17.85 5.98
C GLY A 64 49.66 17.76 7.49
N SER A 65 50.69 17.35 8.23
CA SER A 65 50.65 17.22 9.70
C SER A 65 51.15 18.48 10.41
N THR A 66 50.52 18.84 11.52
CA THR A 66 51.13 19.67 12.59
C THR A 66 50.44 19.40 13.93
N ASP A 67 51.23 19.03 14.92
CA ASP A 67 50.87 18.66 16.29
C ASP A 67 50.70 19.87 17.24
N THR A 68 49.98 19.68 18.35
CA THR A 68 50.06 20.36 19.68
C THR A 68 48.92 19.72 20.54
N ALA A 69 49.16 18.83 21.53
CA ALA A 69 49.79 19.00 22.86
C ALA A 69 48.98 19.95 23.80
N GLU A 70 48.78 19.74 25.11
CA GLU A 70 49.19 18.68 26.06
C GLU A 70 48.36 18.76 27.38
N GLY A 71 48.40 17.73 28.25
CA GLY A 71 47.78 17.71 29.62
C GLY A 71 46.25 17.54 29.64
N GLY A 72 45.59 17.01 30.69
CA GLY A 72 45.91 16.63 32.08
C GLY A 72 44.62 16.85 32.92
N ASP A 73 44.25 16.12 33.97
CA ASP A 73 44.87 15.03 34.75
C ASP A 73 43.77 14.07 35.30
N ALA A 74 44.17 13.02 36.04
CA ALA A 74 43.31 11.90 36.46
C ALA A 74 42.42 12.14 37.70
N ALA A 75 41.46 11.23 37.91
CA ALA A 75 40.78 11.00 39.19
C ALA A 75 40.50 9.48 39.36
N GLU A 76 41.18 8.86 40.32
CA GLU A 76 41.12 7.42 40.63
C GLU A 76 39.85 7.03 41.42
N GLY A 77 39.56 5.73 41.50
CA GLY A 77 38.46 5.19 42.32
C GLY A 77 38.35 3.65 42.30
N ASP A 78 39.04 2.99 43.22
CA ASP A 78 38.97 1.56 43.60
C ASP A 78 37.50 1.07 43.85
N ALA A 79 37.10 -0.16 43.50
CA ALA A 79 37.39 -1.49 44.10
C ALA A 79 36.75 -1.70 45.50
N ASP A 80 36.52 -2.91 46.05
CA ASP A 80 36.71 -4.29 45.51
C ASP A 80 35.40 -4.84 44.88
N GLU A 81 34.81 -6.03 45.07
CA GLU A 81 35.03 -7.24 45.90
C GLU A 81 34.38 -8.47 45.18
N ASP A 82 34.94 -9.69 45.32
CA ASP A 82 34.52 -10.92 44.60
C ASP A 82 33.29 -11.66 45.17
N SER A 83 32.72 -12.60 44.41
CA SER A 83 31.89 -13.72 44.92
C SER A 83 31.76 -14.88 43.92
N ASP A 84 32.65 -15.87 44.04
CA ASP A 84 32.51 -17.17 43.36
C ASP A 84 31.32 -17.99 43.89
N ALA A 85 30.70 -18.78 43.01
CA ALA A 85 29.80 -19.86 43.38
C ALA A 85 29.80 -20.98 42.30
N ASP A 86 30.53 -22.06 42.54
CA ASP A 86 30.43 -23.30 41.78
C ASP A 86 28.99 -23.88 41.85
N GLY A 87 28.55 -24.55 40.77
CA GLY A 87 27.15 -24.95 40.61
C GLY A 87 26.87 -26.05 39.59
N GLU A 88 27.78 -27.03 39.47
CA GLU A 88 27.59 -28.38 38.91
C GLU A 88 27.12 -28.57 37.44
N HIS A 89 27.78 -29.49 36.71
CA HIS A 89 27.24 -30.05 35.47
C HIS A 89 26.10 -31.03 35.80
N ASP A 90 25.02 -31.00 35.01
CA ASP A 90 24.26 -32.21 34.68
C ASP A 90 24.34 -32.46 33.17
N ALA A 91 24.54 -33.70 32.78
CA ALA A 91 24.74 -34.11 31.39
C ALA A 91 23.88 -35.34 31.08
N GLY A 92 22.69 -35.10 30.52
CA GLY A 92 21.69 -36.15 30.36
C GLY A 92 20.72 -35.97 29.21
N ALA A 93 21.04 -36.62 28.08
CA ALA A 93 20.11 -37.08 27.03
C ALA A 93 19.35 -36.00 26.20
N THR A 94 18.91 -36.25 24.96
CA THR A 94 19.12 -37.38 24.03
C THR A 94 19.47 -36.85 22.64
N GLU A 95 20.31 -37.56 21.89
CA GLU A 95 20.35 -37.46 20.43
C GLU A 95 19.14 -38.21 19.87
N ASP A 96 18.11 -37.50 19.41
CA ASP A 96 16.91 -38.13 18.80
C ASP A 96 16.55 -37.42 17.48
N ASP A 97 16.77 -38.16 16.39
CA ASP A 97 16.24 -38.03 15.03
C ASP A 97 16.14 -36.61 14.38
N GLU A 98 17.06 -36.31 13.45
CA GLU A 98 16.80 -35.33 12.38
C GLU A 98 15.79 -35.88 11.35
N SER A 99 14.57 -36.18 11.82
CA SER A 99 13.43 -36.45 10.96
C SER A 99 13.19 -35.25 10.08
N GLN A 100 13.42 -35.43 8.78
CA GLN A 100 13.13 -34.42 7.77
C GLN A 100 11.68 -33.94 7.90
N PRO A 101 11.37 -32.68 7.54
CA PRO A 101 9.98 -32.27 7.38
C PRO A 101 9.34 -33.13 6.29
N THR A 102 8.63 -34.17 6.71
CA THR A 102 7.85 -35.00 5.82
C THR A 102 6.86 -34.08 5.12
N GLN A 103 6.88 -34.11 3.79
CA GLN A 103 5.88 -33.41 2.99
C GLN A 103 4.53 -34.01 3.35
N THR A 104 3.84 -33.32 4.25
CA THR A 104 2.53 -33.72 4.71
C THR A 104 1.58 -33.36 3.59
N GLU A 105 1.29 -34.36 2.76
CA GLU A 105 0.26 -34.34 1.71
C GLU A 105 -1.13 -34.16 2.37
N GLY A 106 -1.31 -32.99 2.95
CA GLY A 106 -2.35 -32.65 3.93
C GLY A 106 -3.65 -32.22 3.27
N SER A 107 -4.11 -33.03 2.31
CA SER A 107 -5.38 -32.87 1.59
C SER A 107 -5.69 -31.41 1.21
N GLU A 108 -5.02 -30.93 0.16
CA GLU A 108 -5.53 -29.79 -0.60
C GLU A 108 -6.92 -30.15 -1.15
N ASP A 109 -7.96 -29.67 -0.46
CA ASP A 109 -9.30 -29.56 -1.04
C ASP A 109 -9.16 -28.69 -2.31
N PRO A 110 -9.56 -29.17 -3.50
CA PRO A 110 -9.31 -28.51 -4.77
C PRO A 110 -10.26 -27.32 -5.03
N SER A 111 -10.50 -26.54 -3.99
CA SER A 111 -10.88 -25.13 -4.05
C SER A 111 -9.68 -24.32 -4.58
N ASP A 112 -9.28 -24.60 -5.84
CA ASP A 112 -8.03 -24.16 -6.51
C ASP A 112 -7.66 -22.71 -6.15
N GLN A 113 -6.69 -22.54 -5.24
CA GLN A 113 -6.40 -21.22 -4.69
C GLN A 113 -5.54 -20.39 -5.63
N LEU A 114 -6.18 -19.50 -6.37
CA LEU A 114 -5.51 -18.72 -7.41
C LEU A 114 -4.70 -17.58 -6.78
N GLY A 115 -3.38 -17.62 -6.99
CA GLY A 115 -2.50 -16.47 -6.82
C GLY A 115 -2.89 -15.32 -7.76
N PRO A 116 -2.38 -14.09 -7.51
CA PRO A 116 -2.86 -12.88 -8.17
C PRO A 116 -2.89 -13.01 -9.70
N ASP A 117 -1.79 -13.43 -10.33
CA ASP A 117 -1.66 -13.58 -11.79
C ASP A 117 -2.54 -14.70 -12.37
N GLY A 118 -2.90 -15.71 -11.58
CA GLY A 118 -3.74 -16.84 -12.00
C GLY A 118 -5.24 -16.54 -11.94
N SER A 119 -5.64 -15.54 -11.15
CA SER A 119 -7.05 -15.25 -10.85
C SER A 119 -7.81 -14.59 -12.01
N GLY A 120 -7.15 -13.77 -12.83
CA GLY A 120 -7.82 -12.88 -13.79
C GLY A 120 -8.59 -11.72 -13.12
N LEU A 121 -8.43 -11.53 -11.81
CA LEU A 121 -8.95 -10.37 -11.09
C LEU A 121 -7.95 -9.21 -11.20
N VAL A 122 -8.45 -7.99 -11.43
CA VAL A 122 -7.62 -6.79 -11.62
C VAL A 122 -8.08 -5.68 -10.68
N VAL A 123 -7.16 -5.07 -9.91
CA VAL A 123 -7.45 -3.83 -9.17
C VAL A 123 -7.27 -2.65 -10.14
N ALA A 124 -8.38 -2.06 -10.59
CA ALA A 124 -8.39 -1.05 -11.64
C ALA A 124 -8.18 0.39 -11.12
N ASN A 125 -8.61 0.67 -9.88
CA ASN A 125 -8.43 1.97 -9.23
C ASN A 125 -8.48 1.82 -7.72
N ALA A 126 -7.61 2.51 -6.99
CA ALA A 126 -7.71 2.76 -5.56
C ALA A 126 -7.64 4.28 -5.31
N ALA A 127 -8.35 4.76 -4.28
CA ALA A 127 -8.36 6.17 -3.91
C ALA A 127 -8.64 6.37 -2.42
N VAL A 128 -7.92 7.29 -1.79
CA VAL A 128 -8.25 7.79 -0.45
C VAL A 128 -9.56 8.58 -0.52
N ARG A 129 -10.45 8.37 0.46
CA ARG A 129 -11.76 9.04 0.57
C ARG A 129 -11.83 9.99 1.75
N SER A 130 -11.20 9.65 2.86
CA SER A 130 -11.08 10.53 4.04
C SER A 130 -9.94 10.08 4.93
N VAL A 131 -9.30 11.01 5.62
CA VAL A 131 -8.27 10.71 6.64
C VAL A 131 -8.72 11.32 7.96
N THR A 132 -8.69 10.54 9.03
CA THR A 132 -9.09 10.97 10.38
C THR A 132 -7.95 10.71 11.35
N ASP A 133 -7.28 11.76 11.81
CA ASP A 133 -6.39 11.68 12.98
C ASP A 133 -7.20 11.79 14.27
N ARG A 134 -6.88 10.92 15.24
CA ARG A 134 -7.42 10.95 16.61
C ARG A 134 -6.30 11.16 17.65
N GLY A 135 -5.17 11.74 17.24
CA GLY A 135 -4.00 12.12 18.04
C GLY A 135 -3.08 10.96 18.42
N ALA A 136 -3.63 9.78 18.71
CA ALA A 136 -2.87 8.55 18.93
C ALA A 136 -2.84 7.63 17.71
N GLU A 137 -3.91 7.65 16.90
CA GLU A 137 -4.09 6.83 15.70
C GLU A 137 -4.68 7.67 14.56
N THR A 138 -4.13 7.49 13.36
CA THR A 138 -4.65 8.01 12.09
C THR A 138 -5.30 6.87 11.32
N THR A 139 -6.57 7.03 10.94
CA THR A 139 -7.28 6.13 10.03
C THR A 139 -7.34 6.75 8.62
N VAL A 140 -6.74 6.09 7.64
CA VAL A 140 -6.89 6.39 6.20
C VAL A 140 -8.00 5.50 5.64
N ARG A 141 -9.14 6.09 5.27
CA ARG A 141 -10.24 5.39 4.62
C ARG A 141 -10.05 5.42 3.12
N ALA A 142 -9.99 4.24 2.49
CA ALA A 142 -9.82 4.07 1.06
C ALA A 142 -11.03 3.36 0.44
N GLU A 143 -11.19 3.56 -0.86
CA GLU A 143 -12.14 2.85 -1.71
C GLU A 143 -11.41 2.41 -2.97
N PHE A 144 -11.59 1.16 -3.40
CA PHE A 144 -11.00 0.62 -4.61
C PHE A 144 -12.03 -0.13 -5.45
N THR A 145 -11.70 -0.34 -6.73
CA THR A 145 -12.51 -1.10 -7.68
C THR A 145 -11.71 -2.30 -8.16
N VAL A 146 -12.28 -3.49 -8.00
CA VAL A 146 -11.78 -4.75 -8.55
C VAL A 146 -12.65 -5.14 -9.75
N GLU A 147 -12.02 -5.64 -10.80
CA GLU A 147 -12.64 -6.18 -12.01
C GLU A 147 -12.39 -7.69 -12.08
N ASN A 148 -13.41 -8.48 -12.45
CA ASN A 148 -13.22 -9.87 -12.85
C ASN A 148 -13.18 -9.94 -14.38
N ALA A 149 -11.96 -9.94 -14.91
CA ALA A 149 -11.66 -10.17 -16.33
C ALA A 149 -11.26 -11.63 -16.59
N GLY A 150 -11.45 -12.51 -15.60
CA GLY A 150 -11.13 -13.94 -15.66
C GLY A 150 -12.24 -14.79 -16.28
N ARG A 151 -12.18 -16.09 -15.99
CA ARG A 151 -13.19 -17.10 -16.38
C ARG A 151 -13.82 -17.80 -15.18
N PHE A 152 -13.48 -17.35 -13.98
CA PHE A 152 -13.80 -17.99 -12.72
C PHE A 152 -14.81 -17.15 -11.95
N THR A 153 -15.79 -17.81 -11.35
CA THR A 153 -16.73 -17.21 -10.42
C THR A 153 -16.16 -17.28 -9.02
N TYR A 154 -16.16 -16.16 -8.27
CA TYR A 154 -15.54 -16.12 -6.94
C TYR A 154 -16.55 -16.11 -5.79
N GLY A 155 -16.23 -16.87 -4.75
CA GLY A 155 -16.94 -16.91 -3.46
C GLY A 155 -16.29 -16.05 -2.38
N THR A 156 -14.95 -16.03 -2.32
CA THR A 156 -14.16 -15.22 -1.39
C THR A 156 -13.01 -14.54 -2.13
N ILE A 157 -12.70 -13.29 -1.79
CA ILE A 157 -11.46 -12.63 -2.23
C ILE A 157 -10.86 -11.85 -1.06
N GLU A 158 -9.56 -12.07 -0.82
CA GLU A 158 -8.77 -11.33 0.16
C GLU A 158 -7.86 -10.32 -0.54
N PHE A 159 -7.92 -9.08 -0.07
CA PHE A 159 -7.07 -7.98 -0.50
C PHE A 159 -6.23 -7.49 0.68
N ARG A 160 -4.98 -7.14 0.42
CA ARG A 160 -4.18 -6.29 1.30
C ARG A 160 -4.08 -4.90 0.69
N ALA A 161 -4.29 -3.88 1.50
CA ALA A 161 -4.05 -2.49 1.16
C ALA A 161 -2.88 -1.95 1.97
N ASP A 162 -1.96 -1.25 1.32
CA ASP A 162 -0.77 -0.66 1.90
C ASP A 162 -0.86 0.88 1.78
N ALA A 163 -0.78 1.57 2.92
CA ALA A 163 -0.88 3.02 3.01
C ALA A 163 0.48 3.70 2.99
N TYR A 164 0.59 4.76 2.20
CA TYR A 164 1.77 5.60 2.07
C TYR A 164 1.43 7.04 2.43
N ALA A 165 2.20 7.64 3.34
CA ALA A 165 2.25 9.09 3.45
C ALA A 165 2.95 9.66 2.22
N THR A 166 2.38 10.71 1.66
CA THR A 166 2.92 11.42 0.49
C THR A 166 3.01 12.92 0.80
N ARG A 167 3.63 13.67 -0.11
CA ARG A 167 3.57 15.13 -0.11
C ARG A 167 3.06 15.58 -1.48
N PRO A 168 2.03 16.44 -1.55
CA PRO A 168 1.58 17.01 -2.82
C PRO A 168 2.73 17.55 -3.67
N GLY A 169 2.83 17.07 -4.92
CA GLY A 169 3.91 17.42 -5.87
C GLY A 169 5.23 16.68 -5.68
N SER A 170 5.37 15.80 -4.68
CA SER A 170 6.49 14.87 -4.54
C SER A 170 6.20 13.52 -5.21
N ARG A 171 7.25 12.72 -5.41
CA ARG A 171 7.18 11.30 -5.79
C ARG A 171 7.62 10.36 -4.65
N SER A 172 8.04 10.93 -3.52
CA SER A 172 8.33 10.17 -2.29
C SER A 172 7.03 9.61 -1.70
N ARG A 173 7.04 8.33 -1.35
CA ARG A 173 5.98 7.60 -0.66
C ARG A 173 6.62 6.92 0.56
N ASP A 174 6.25 7.35 1.76
CA ASP A 174 6.73 6.76 3.01
C ASP A 174 5.66 5.77 3.52
N ALA A 175 5.98 4.48 3.63
CA ALA A 175 5.00 3.48 4.08
C ALA A 175 4.65 3.67 5.57
N VAL A 176 3.36 3.76 5.89
CA VAL A 176 2.86 4.09 7.25
C VAL A 176 1.99 3.01 7.89
N GLY A 177 1.38 2.12 7.10
CA GLY A 177 0.53 1.06 7.62
C GLY A 177 -0.05 0.17 6.52
N TYR A 178 -0.73 -0.89 6.91
CA TYR A 178 -1.44 -1.79 6.00
C TYR A 178 -2.70 -2.35 6.66
N ALA A 179 -3.65 -2.81 5.86
CA ALA A 179 -4.84 -3.53 6.30
C ALA A 179 -5.15 -4.70 5.37
N TYR A 180 -5.95 -5.65 5.86
CA TYR A 180 -6.52 -6.73 5.07
C TYR A 180 -8.05 -6.59 5.05
N VAL A 181 -8.68 -6.88 3.91
CA VAL A 181 -10.13 -6.93 3.76
C VAL A 181 -10.53 -8.19 2.99
N VAL A 182 -11.54 -8.91 3.48
CA VAL A 182 -12.04 -10.15 2.90
C VAL A 182 -13.46 -9.94 2.43
N GLU A 183 -13.65 -9.82 1.12
CA GLU A 183 -14.96 -9.80 0.51
C GLU A 183 -15.51 -11.22 0.40
N ARG A 184 -16.78 -11.41 0.79
CA ARG A 184 -17.50 -12.68 0.69
C ARG A 184 -18.77 -12.48 -0.12
N PHE A 185 -18.90 -13.30 -1.15
CA PHE A 185 -19.99 -13.23 -2.10
C PHE A 185 -20.94 -14.41 -1.90
N GLU A 186 -22.20 -14.16 -1.57
CA GLU A 186 -23.21 -15.21 -1.38
C GLU A 186 -23.57 -15.92 -2.70
N SER A 187 -24.16 -17.11 -2.63
CA SER A 187 -24.44 -17.95 -3.81
C SER A 187 -25.36 -17.29 -4.86
N GLY A 188 -26.19 -16.32 -4.48
CA GLY A 188 -27.01 -15.51 -5.40
C GLY A 188 -26.38 -14.19 -5.88
N ASN A 189 -25.15 -13.88 -5.44
CA ASN A 189 -24.42 -12.66 -5.78
C ASN A 189 -22.90 -12.96 -5.78
N ARG A 190 -22.50 -14.10 -6.37
CA ARG A 190 -21.08 -14.42 -6.62
C ARG A 190 -20.44 -13.34 -7.50
N PHE A 191 -19.11 -13.30 -7.55
CA PHE A 191 -18.40 -12.40 -8.46
C PHE A 191 -17.92 -13.17 -9.68
N ASP A 192 -18.82 -13.29 -10.66
CA ASP A 192 -18.65 -13.97 -11.95
C ASP A 192 -18.13 -13.04 -13.05
N ASP A 193 -18.66 -11.81 -13.17
CA ASP A 193 -18.15 -10.81 -14.13
C ASP A 193 -18.16 -9.36 -13.60
N GLY A 194 -17.52 -8.48 -14.37
CA GLY A 194 -17.67 -7.03 -14.24
C GLY A 194 -16.84 -6.42 -13.12
N THR A 195 -17.33 -5.34 -12.51
CA THR A 195 -16.59 -4.59 -11.48
C THR A 195 -17.34 -4.53 -10.15
N ARG A 196 -16.61 -4.72 -9.05
CA ARG A 196 -17.09 -4.50 -7.67
C ARG A 196 -16.26 -3.42 -6.99
N ARG A 197 -16.93 -2.64 -6.13
CA ARG A 197 -16.34 -1.52 -5.39
C ARG A 197 -16.29 -1.90 -3.91
N VAL A 198 -15.10 -1.80 -3.33
CA VAL A 198 -14.80 -2.23 -1.96
C VAL A 198 -14.24 -1.04 -1.18
N ALA A 199 -14.61 -0.91 0.09
CA ALA A 199 -14.12 0.13 0.98
C ALA A 199 -13.40 -0.49 2.18
N LEU A 200 -12.33 0.16 2.64
CA LEU A 200 -11.49 -0.32 3.74
C LEU A 200 -10.92 0.85 4.55
N ASP A 201 -10.57 0.58 5.80
CA ASP A 201 -9.92 1.52 6.71
C ASP A 201 -8.53 0.99 7.09
N ILE A 202 -7.49 1.82 6.93
CA ILE A 202 -6.10 1.53 7.34
C ILE A 202 -5.78 2.41 8.55
N SER A 203 -5.65 1.82 9.74
CA SER A 203 -5.23 2.52 10.95
C SER A 203 -3.76 2.28 11.27
N PHE A 204 -3.05 3.35 11.62
CA PHE A 204 -1.65 3.33 12.11
C PHE A 204 -1.45 4.44 13.16
N ARG A 205 -0.39 4.37 13.97
CA ARG A 205 -0.20 5.36 15.05
C ARG A 205 0.16 6.72 14.44
N SER A 206 -0.45 7.81 14.91
CA SER A 206 -0.30 9.14 14.29
C SER A 206 1.16 9.60 14.20
N ARG A 207 2.01 9.16 15.15
CA ARG A 207 3.46 9.46 15.22
C ARG A 207 4.31 8.76 14.15
N ASP A 208 3.79 7.70 13.54
CA ASP A 208 4.50 6.90 12.53
C ASP A 208 4.43 7.61 11.15
N SER A 209 3.65 8.70 11.05
CA SER A 209 3.57 9.62 9.91
C SER A 209 3.91 11.05 10.31
N ARG A 210 4.30 11.88 9.33
CA ARG A 210 4.40 13.35 9.44
C ARG A 210 3.53 14.09 8.42
N ALA A 211 2.69 13.36 7.69
CA ALA A 211 1.72 13.92 6.76
C ALA A 211 0.53 14.55 7.51
N ARG A 212 -0.17 15.49 6.85
CA ARG A 212 -1.40 16.07 7.38
C ARG A 212 -2.53 15.06 7.28
N ALA A 213 -3.50 15.09 8.20
CA ALA A 213 -4.72 14.28 8.13
C ALA A 213 -5.66 14.81 7.02
N ASP A 214 -5.28 14.57 5.77
CA ASP A 214 -5.85 15.15 4.56
C ASP A 214 -5.69 14.15 3.39
N PRO A 215 -6.71 13.92 2.53
CA PRO A 215 -6.62 12.92 1.46
C PRO A 215 -5.48 13.14 0.45
N ASP A 216 -5.10 14.38 0.14
CA ASP A 216 -4.04 14.67 -0.85
C ASP A 216 -2.62 14.39 -0.30
N TRP A 217 -2.52 14.00 0.98
CA TRP A 217 -1.27 13.65 1.68
C TRP A 217 -1.09 12.15 1.91
N TYR A 218 -1.99 11.30 1.39
CA TYR A 218 -1.88 9.85 1.45
C TYR A 218 -2.21 9.21 0.12
N ASP A 219 -1.61 8.05 -0.12
CA ASP A 219 -1.81 7.22 -1.31
C ASP A 219 -1.86 5.75 -0.87
N VAL A 220 -2.57 4.90 -1.62
CA VAL A 220 -2.86 3.51 -1.19
C VAL A 220 -2.75 2.56 -2.37
N ASP A 221 -1.83 1.60 -2.27
CA ASP A 221 -1.79 0.45 -3.18
C ASP A 221 -2.69 -0.66 -2.62
N VAL A 222 -3.36 -1.41 -3.50
CA VAL A 222 -4.17 -2.59 -3.11
C VAL A 222 -3.77 -3.77 -3.97
N ALA A 223 -3.45 -4.89 -3.33
CA ALA A 223 -3.01 -6.13 -3.97
C ALA A 223 -3.89 -7.31 -3.52
N ILE A 224 -4.25 -8.15 -4.48
CA ILE A 224 -4.98 -9.40 -4.22
C ILE A 224 -4.01 -10.39 -3.58
N ARG A 225 -4.45 -11.07 -2.52
CA ARG A 225 -3.63 -12.05 -1.76
C ARG A 225 -4.14 -13.47 -1.91
N ARG A 226 -5.46 -13.64 -2.04
CA ARG A 226 -6.13 -14.93 -2.22
C ARG A 226 -7.46 -14.71 -2.93
N ALA A 227 -7.82 -15.62 -3.82
CA ALA A 227 -9.14 -15.69 -4.42
C ALA A 227 -9.61 -17.15 -4.46
N GLU A 228 -10.86 -17.41 -4.08
CA GLU A 228 -11.43 -18.75 -3.94
C GLU A 228 -12.57 -18.93 -4.96
N PRO A 229 -12.33 -19.68 -6.07
CA PRO A 229 -13.36 -20.01 -7.06
C PRO A 229 -14.48 -20.89 -6.51
N VAL A 230 -15.64 -20.92 -7.19
CA VAL A 230 -16.86 -21.67 -6.80
C VAL A 230 -17.68 -22.16 -8.00
#